data_AF-A0A3M0ZIG7-F1
#
_entry.id   AF-A0A3M0ZIG7-F1
#
_cell.length_a   1.000
_cell.length_b   1.000
_cell.length_c   1.000
_cell.angle_alpha   90.00
_cell.angle_beta   90.00
_cell.angle_gamma   90.00
#
_symmetry.space_group_name_H-M   'P 1'
#
loop_
_entity.id
_entity.type
_entity.pdbx_description
1 polymer ?
#
loop_
_entity_poly.entity_id
_entity_poly.type
_entity_poly.pdbx_seq_one_letter_code
_entity_poly.pdbx_strand_id
1 'polypeptide(L)'
;MGVNGWATNIITSAFATAGLWYHVALVGSATTVQLYVDGALAGSTGRAVGTSSAPFRIGMTTNYGGTAFPGLIDDVMMFDRALSPFEIASVIAEATGSACPVTTTTTTTSSTTATLPALCADPTGDGVIKVTDCLHILKAAVGLLTCQPQCVCAPAGSLPATTTDALACLKKAVGQPVTLSCPCG
;
A
#
# COMPACT_ATOMS: atom_id res chain seq x y z
N MET A 1 3.30 -15.85 -18.39
CA MET A 1 2.93 -14.76 -19.32
C MET A 1 4.15 -14.37 -20.10
N GLY A 2 4.08 -14.32 -21.44
CA GLY A 2 5.22 -14.02 -22.31
C GLY A 2 4.87 -12.86 -23.24
N VAL A 3 5.75 -11.87 -23.33
CA VAL A 3 5.65 -10.80 -24.31
C VAL A 3 6.23 -11.29 -25.65
N ASN A 4 5.48 -11.16 -26.74
CA ASN A 4 5.89 -11.61 -28.06
C ASN A 4 6.99 -10.70 -28.63
N GLY A 5 8.21 -11.24 -28.74
CA GLY A 5 9.39 -10.60 -29.33
C GLY A 5 10.66 -11.08 -28.63
N TRP A 6 11.61 -11.62 -29.39
CA TRP A 6 12.81 -12.34 -28.93
C TRP A 6 13.75 -11.52 -28.01
N ALA A 7 13.36 -11.38 -26.74
CA ALA A 7 13.98 -10.62 -25.64
C ALA A 7 13.64 -9.12 -25.59
N THR A 8 12.56 -8.79 -24.88
CA THR A 8 12.45 -7.49 -24.19
C THR A 8 12.64 -7.74 -22.71
N ASN A 9 13.88 -7.65 -22.26
CA ASN A 9 14.24 -7.78 -20.86
C ASN A 9 14.17 -6.40 -20.21
N ILE A 10 13.50 -6.30 -19.07
CA ILE A 10 13.73 -5.18 -18.16
C ILE A 10 14.95 -5.57 -17.33
N ILE A 11 16.12 -5.02 -17.68
CA ILE A 11 17.35 -5.22 -16.91
C ILE A 11 17.42 -4.11 -15.87
N THR A 12 17.58 -4.48 -14.61
CA THR A 12 17.70 -3.54 -13.49
C THR A 12 18.76 -4.01 -12.51
N SER A 13 19.45 -3.06 -11.88
CA SER A 13 20.36 -3.30 -10.76
C SER A 13 19.65 -3.30 -9.41
N ALA A 14 18.32 -3.20 -9.38
CA ALA A 14 17.53 -3.13 -8.14
C ALA A 14 17.70 -4.38 -7.25
N PHE A 15 18.04 -5.53 -7.82
CA PHE A 15 18.34 -6.77 -7.11
C PHE A 15 19.84 -6.91 -6.81
N ALA A 16 20.43 -5.91 -6.16
CA ALA A 16 21.88 -5.84 -5.98
C ALA A 16 22.45 -6.84 -4.97
N THR A 17 21.63 -7.32 -4.03
CA THR A 17 22.10 -8.11 -2.88
C THR A 17 21.28 -9.39 -2.71
N ALA A 18 21.96 -10.54 -2.72
CA ALA A 18 21.32 -11.83 -2.45
C ALA A 18 20.95 -11.97 -0.96
N GLY A 19 19.86 -12.68 -0.68
CA GLY A 19 19.40 -12.98 0.69
C GLY A 19 18.52 -11.90 1.34
N LEU A 20 18.19 -10.83 0.62
CA LEU A 20 17.19 -9.84 1.06
C LEU A 20 15.83 -10.15 0.43
N TRP A 21 14.76 -9.81 1.17
CA TRP A 21 13.42 -9.77 0.62
C TRP A 21 13.24 -8.51 -0.21
N TYR A 22 12.65 -8.69 -1.40
CA TYR A 22 12.29 -7.61 -2.30
C TYR A 22 10.82 -7.75 -2.65
N HIS A 23 10.09 -6.65 -2.60
CA HIS A 23 8.76 -6.62 -3.21
C HIS A 23 8.91 -6.33 -4.70
N VAL A 24 8.28 -7.17 -5.54
CA VAL A 24 8.36 -7.04 -7.00
C VAL A 24 6.95 -6.96 -7.59
N ALA A 25 6.68 -5.92 -8.37
CA ALA A 25 5.43 -5.79 -9.12
C ALA A 25 5.69 -5.56 -10.61
N LEU A 26 4.98 -6.32 -11.44
CA LEU A 26 4.91 -6.11 -12.89
C LEU A 26 3.54 -5.55 -13.25
N VAL A 27 3.52 -4.35 -13.83
CA VAL A 27 2.29 -3.67 -14.23
C VAL A 27 2.23 -3.60 -15.75
N GLY A 28 1.21 -4.24 -16.33
CA GLY A 28 0.95 -4.24 -17.76
C GLY A 28 -0.18 -3.30 -18.14
N SER A 29 0.01 -2.55 -19.23
CA SER A 29 -1.02 -1.77 -19.90
C SER A 29 -1.16 -2.24 -21.37
N ALA A 30 -2.05 -1.59 -22.12
CA ALA A 30 -2.22 -1.84 -23.55
C ALA A 30 -0.98 -1.51 -24.39
N THR A 31 -0.01 -0.76 -23.85
CA THR A 31 1.17 -0.31 -24.60
C THR A 31 2.48 -0.46 -23.85
N THR A 32 2.46 -0.70 -22.53
CA THR A 32 3.67 -0.73 -21.70
C THR A 32 3.65 -1.85 -20.68
N VAL A 33 4.85 -2.32 -20.30
CA VAL A 33 5.07 -3.14 -19.10
C VAL A 33 6.08 -2.41 -18.23
N GLN A 34 5.75 -2.23 -16.96
CA GLN A 34 6.57 -1.56 -15.96
C GLN A 34 6.96 -2.54 -14.85
N LEU A 35 8.20 -2.47 -14.39
CA LEU A 35 8.72 -3.22 -13.25
C LEU A 35 8.92 -2.26 -12.09
N TYR A 36 8.34 -2.59 -10.94
CA TYR A 36 8.55 -1.91 -9.68
C TYR A 36 9.27 -2.84 -8.72
N VAL A 37 10.28 -2.31 -8.01
CA VAL A 37 10.99 -2.99 -6.93
C VAL A 37 10.91 -2.11 -5.70
N ASP A 38 10.44 -2.68 -4.60
CA ASP A 38 10.19 -1.97 -3.32
C ASP A 38 9.35 -0.68 -3.49
N GLY A 39 8.39 -0.73 -4.42
CA GLY A 39 7.47 0.37 -4.71
C GLY A 39 8.01 1.43 -5.68
N ALA A 40 9.31 1.40 -6.01
CA ALA A 40 9.93 2.33 -6.96
C ALA A 40 9.97 1.74 -8.37
N LEU A 41 9.75 2.57 -9.41
CA LEU A 41 9.87 2.14 -10.80
C LEU A 41 11.32 1.81 -11.14
N ALA A 42 11.60 0.52 -11.37
CA ALA A 42 12.93 0.00 -11.67
C ALA A 42 13.22 -0.08 -13.17
N GLY A 43 12.17 -0.11 -14.01
CA GLY A 43 12.31 -0.09 -15.46
C GLY A 43 10.99 -0.27 -16.21
N SER A 44 11.00 -0.04 -17.53
CA SER A 44 9.80 -0.20 -18.36
C SER A 44 10.13 -0.58 -19.80
N THR A 45 9.15 -1.13 -20.50
CA THR A 45 9.19 -1.38 -21.95
C THR A 45 7.96 -0.79 -22.62
N GLY A 46 8.10 -0.37 -23.88
CA GLY A 46 7.01 0.09 -24.74
C GLY A 46 6.26 -1.05 -25.43
N ARG A 47 5.96 -2.14 -24.73
CA ARG A 47 5.19 -3.28 -25.25
C ARG A 47 4.04 -3.63 -24.33
N ALA A 48 2.95 -4.12 -24.92
CA ALA A 48 1.82 -4.68 -24.20
C ALA A 48 2.14 -6.09 -23.67
N VAL A 49 1.42 -6.51 -22.63
CA VAL A 49 1.42 -7.91 -22.18
C VAL A 49 0.75 -8.78 -23.26
N GLY A 50 1.46 -9.81 -23.73
CA GLY A 50 0.93 -10.77 -24.68
C GLY A 50 0.00 -11.80 -24.01
N THR A 51 -0.93 -12.35 -24.78
CA THR A 51 -1.77 -13.47 -24.34
C THR A 51 -1.01 -14.79 -24.50
N SER A 52 -1.28 -15.75 -23.60
CA SER A 52 -0.72 -17.10 -23.67
C SER A 52 -1.68 -18.10 -23.05
N SER A 53 -1.83 -19.26 -23.69
CA SER A 53 -2.56 -20.41 -23.15
C SER A 53 -1.69 -21.35 -22.32
N ALA A 54 -0.39 -21.03 -22.17
CA ALA A 54 0.52 -21.83 -21.37
C ALA A 54 0.14 -21.75 -19.87
N PRO A 55 0.32 -22.84 -19.09
CA PRO A 55 0.09 -22.81 -17.66
C PRO A 55 0.88 -21.69 -16.97
N PHE A 56 0.22 -20.97 -16.06
CA PHE A 56 0.91 -20.02 -15.18
C PHE A 56 1.79 -20.78 -14.19
N ARG A 57 3.03 -20.31 -14.01
CA ARG A 57 4.04 -20.96 -13.18
C ARG A 57 4.72 -19.91 -12.33
N ILE A 58 5.01 -20.27 -11.08
CA ILE A 58 5.75 -19.46 -10.12
C ILE A 58 7.04 -20.21 -9.78
N GLY A 59 8.17 -19.50 -9.67
CA GLY A 59 9.44 -20.09 -9.27
C GLY A 59 10.11 -20.99 -10.32
N MET A 60 9.60 -21.07 -11.54
CA MET A 60 10.26 -21.78 -12.64
C MET A 60 9.90 -21.19 -14.00
N THR A 61 10.81 -21.35 -14.97
CA THR A 61 10.53 -21.11 -16.40
C THR A 61 10.71 -22.40 -17.18
N THR A 62 10.03 -22.55 -18.32
CA THR A 62 10.32 -23.62 -19.30
C THR A 62 11.16 -23.11 -20.48
N ASN A 63 11.36 -21.80 -20.56
CA ASN A 63 12.26 -21.19 -21.54
C ASN A 63 13.72 -21.37 -21.10
N TYR A 64 14.65 -21.33 -22.05
CA TYR A 64 16.10 -21.38 -21.79
C TYR A 64 16.56 -22.59 -20.94
N GLY A 65 15.97 -23.77 -21.15
CA GLY A 65 16.42 -25.00 -20.51
C GLY A 65 15.81 -25.30 -19.14
N GLY A 66 14.81 -24.54 -18.70
CA GLY A 66 13.95 -25.00 -17.60
C GLY A 66 14.50 -24.72 -16.20
N THR A 67 14.89 -23.49 -15.89
CA THR A 67 15.53 -23.15 -14.60
C THR A 67 14.51 -22.85 -13.51
N ALA A 68 14.74 -23.42 -12.33
CA ALA A 68 14.03 -23.07 -11.10
C ALA A 68 14.65 -21.83 -10.45
N PHE A 69 13.83 -21.04 -9.76
CA PHE A 69 14.28 -19.88 -8.99
C PHE A 69 14.95 -20.34 -7.69
N PRO A 70 16.24 -20.03 -7.46
CA PRO A 70 16.97 -20.46 -6.27
C PRO A 70 16.74 -19.48 -5.10
N GLY A 71 15.48 -19.26 -4.72
CA GLY A 71 15.10 -18.32 -3.66
C GLY A 71 13.71 -18.61 -3.08
N LEU A 72 13.30 -17.77 -2.13
CA LEU A 72 11.97 -17.83 -1.51
C LEU A 72 11.02 -16.89 -2.25
N ILE A 73 9.75 -17.28 -2.31
CA ILE A 73 8.65 -16.49 -2.88
C ILE A 73 7.51 -16.54 -1.86
N ASP A 74 6.92 -15.40 -1.56
CA ASP A 74 5.78 -15.28 -0.67
C ASP A 74 4.77 -14.24 -1.20
N ASP A 75 3.54 -14.27 -0.69
CA ASP A 75 2.45 -13.31 -0.95
C ASP A 75 2.19 -12.98 -2.43
N VAL A 76 2.04 -14.02 -3.26
CA VAL A 76 1.79 -13.84 -4.71
C VAL A 76 0.36 -13.37 -4.97
N MET A 77 0.23 -12.18 -5.53
CA MET A 77 -1.04 -11.57 -5.92
C MET A 77 -1.14 -11.35 -7.43
N MET A 78 -2.36 -11.44 -7.99
CA MET A 78 -2.63 -11.12 -9.40
C MET A 78 -3.89 -10.28 -9.51
N PHE A 79 -3.82 -9.24 -10.34
CA PHE A 79 -4.90 -8.28 -10.55
C PHE A 79 -5.32 -8.27 -12.04
N ASP A 80 -6.60 -8.03 -12.29
CA ASP A 80 -7.19 -7.92 -13.63
C ASP A 80 -7.06 -6.51 -14.23
N ARG A 81 -6.37 -5.61 -13.52
CA ARG A 81 -6.14 -4.21 -13.90
C ARG A 81 -4.70 -3.79 -13.61
N ALA A 82 -4.27 -2.72 -14.26
CA ALA A 82 -3.02 -2.05 -13.91
C ALA A 82 -3.17 -1.35 -12.56
N LEU A 83 -2.28 -1.67 -11.60
CA LEU A 83 -2.18 -0.96 -10.35
C LEU A 83 -1.39 0.35 -10.53
N SER A 84 -1.83 1.40 -9.85
CA SER A 84 -1.09 2.65 -9.73
C SER A 84 0.07 2.51 -8.73
N PRO A 85 1.10 3.38 -8.79
CA PRO A 85 2.20 3.37 -7.83
C PRO A 85 1.74 3.46 -6.35
N PHE A 86 0.65 4.18 -6.08
CA PHE A 86 0.08 4.30 -4.74
C PHE A 86 -0.57 3.00 -4.24
N GLU A 87 -1.19 2.24 -5.14
CA GLU A 87 -1.78 0.94 -4.81
C GLU A 87 -0.68 -0.10 -4.59
N ILE A 88 0.41 -0.05 -5.36
CA ILE A 88 1.59 -0.88 -5.14
C ILE A 88 2.18 -0.61 -3.74
N ALA A 89 2.31 0.67 -3.35
CA ALA A 89 2.77 1.03 -2.01
C ALA A 89 1.85 0.51 -0.90
N SER A 90 0.53 0.50 -1.13
CA SER A 90 -0.45 -0.06 -0.18
C SER A 90 -0.27 -1.58 -0.02
N VAL A 91 -0.05 -2.32 -1.11
CA VAL A 91 0.20 -3.78 -1.06
C VAL A 91 1.45 -4.11 -0.24
N ILE A 92 2.52 -3.32 -0.39
CA ILE A 92 3.76 -3.50 0.39
C ILE A 92 3.49 -3.33 1.89
N ALA A 93 2.72 -2.30 2.26
CA ALA A 93 2.39 -2.03 3.65
C ALA A 93 1.59 -3.18 4.28
N GLU A 94 0.65 -3.76 3.55
CA GLU A 94 -0.15 -4.91 4.01
C GLU A 94 0.71 -6.17 4.19
N ALA A 95 1.66 -6.42 3.29
CA ALA A 95 2.59 -7.55 3.41
C ALA A 95 3.47 -7.47 4.67
N THR A 96 3.90 -6.26 5.07
CA THR A 96 4.63 -6.08 6.34
C THR A 96 3.77 -6.24 7.60
N GLY A 97 2.45 -6.22 7.46
CA GLY A 97 1.49 -6.46 8.53
C GLY A 97 1.12 -7.93 8.74
N SER A 98 1.51 -8.82 7.82
CA SER A 98 1.19 -10.25 7.85
C SER A 98 2.30 -11.09 8.49
N ALA A 99 2.93 -10.55 9.55
CA ALA A 99 3.64 -11.42 10.48
C ALA A 99 2.58 -12.28 11.17
N CYS A 100 2.57 -13.59 10.92
CA CYS A 100 1.83 -14.55 11.73
C CYS A 100 2.13 -14.21 13.20
N PRO A 101 1.15 -13.81 14.03
CA PRO A 101 1.45 -13.58 15.43
C PRO A 101 1.80 -14.94 16.00
N VAL A 102 3.10 -15.24 16.08
CA VAL A 102 3.58 -16.17 17.09
C VAL A 102 3.25 -15.47 18.40
N THR A 103 2.06 -15.76 18.91
CA THR A 103 1.64 -15.40 20.25
C THR A 103 2.54 -16.16 21.21
N THR A 104 3.75 -15.66 21.38
CA THR A 104 4.57 -16.00 22.55
C THR A 104 3.96 -15.18 23.66
N THR A 105 3.00 -15.78 24.36
CA THR A 105 2.39 -15.26 25.58
C THR A 105 3.48 -15.11 26.64
N THR A 106 4.26 -14.03 26.53
CA THR A 106 5.16 -13.58 27.57
C THR A 106 4.41 -12.46 28.27
N THR A 107 3.62 -12.86 29.26
CA THR A 107 2.93 -12.00 30.21
C THR A 107 3.97 -11.16 30.95
N THR A 108 4.34 -10.02 30.37
CA THR A 108 5.04 -8.97 31.10
C THR A 108 4.10 -7.80 31.20
N THR A 109 3.41 -7.78 32.34
CA THR A 109 2.63 -6.67 32.84
C THR A 109 3.52 -5.42 32.82
N SER A 110 3.21 -4.47 31.95
CA SER A 110 3.72 -3.11 32.02
C SER A 110 2.58 -2.18 31.67
N SER A 111 1.78 -1.93 32.69
CA SER A 111 0.86 -0.81 32.76
C SER A 111 1.67 0.49 32.90
N THR A 112 1.78 1.23 31.80
CA THR A 112 1.80 2.69 31.87
C THR A 112 0.89 3.20 30.75
N THR A 113 -0.30 3.57 31.17
CA THR A 113 -1.15 4.60 30.59
C THR A 113 -0.32 5.72 29.95
N ALA A 114 -0.34 5.77 28.62
CA ALA A 114 -0.06 6.97 27.85
C ALA A 114 -1.12 7.07 26.75
N THR A 115 -2.38 7.28 27.15
CA THR A 115 -3.36 7.94 26.29
C THR A 115 -2.85 9.35 26.03
N LEU A 116 -2.03 9.50 24.99
CA LEU A 116 -2.03 10.76 24.25
C LEU A 116 -3.48 10.95 23.77
N PRO A 117 -4.11 12.11 24.01
CA PRO A 117 -5.43 12.35 23.44
C PRO A 117 -5.29 12.22 21.93
N ALA A 118 -6.07 11.33 21.31
CA ALA A 118 -6.14 11.28 19.86
C ALA A 118 -6.43 12.70 19.36
N LEU A 119 -5.49 13.28 18.61
CA LEU A 119 -5.61 14.64 18.13
C LEU A 119 -6.78 14.71 17.15
N CYS A 120 -7.50 15.83 17.15
CA CYS A 120 -8.58 16.04 16.21
C CYS A 120 -8.04 15.99 14.76
N ALA A 121 -8.73 15.26 13.87
CA ALA A 121 -8.27 14.99 12.52
C ALA A 121 -6.96 14.19 12.40
N ASP A 122 -6.64 13.36 13.40
CA ASP A 122 -5.50 12.43 13.39
C ASP A 122 -5.97 10.97 13.63
N PRO A 123 -6.61 10.33 12.63
CA PRO A 123 -6.99 8.93 12.71
C PRO A 123 -5.80 7.97 12.61
N THR A 124 -4.62 8.43 12.14
CA THR A 124 -3.42 7.58 12.07
C THR A 124 -2.69 7.52 13.41
N GLY A 125 -2.98 8.45 14.34
CA GLY A 125 -2.45 8.47 15.69
C GLY A 125 -0.97 8.85 15.74
N ASP A 126 -0.47 9.54 14.71
CA ASP A 126 0.95 9.88 14.58
C ASP A 126 1.30 11.22 15.24
N GLY A 127 0.30 11.94 15.76
CA GLY A 127 0.43 13.21 16.46
C GLY A 127 0.48 14.44 15.54
N VAL A 128 0.28 14.29 14.23
CA VAL A 128 0.40 15.37 13.24
C VAL A 128 -0.68 15.28 12.17
N ILE A 129 -1.42 16.36 11.94
CA ILE A 129 -2.44 16.40 10.88
C ILE A 129 -1.76 16.52 9.50
N LYS A 130 -1.82 15.45 8.70
CA LYS A 130 -1.28 15.37 7.34
C LYS A 130 -2.37 15.08 6.31
N VAL A 131 -2.02 15.18 5.03
CA VAL A 131 -2.92 14.82 3.92
C VAL A 131 -3.33 13.34 3.98
N THR A 132 -2.47 12.48 4.52
CA THR A 132 -2.78 11.07 4.79
C THR A 132 -3.95 10.92 5.75
N ASP A 133 -4.02 11.71 6.82
CA ASP A 133 -5.15 11.72 7.75
C ASP A 133 -6.44 12.15 7.08
N CYS A 134 -6.36 13.19 6.25
CA CYS A 134 -7.52 13.70 5.54
C CYS A 134 -8.04 12.70 4.50
N LEU A 135 -7.14 11.90 3.89
CA LEU A 135 -7.53 10.81 3.02
C LEU A 135 -8.24 9.68 3.81
N HIS A 136 -7.81 9.36 5.02
CA HIS A 136 -8.51 8.41 5.90
C HIS A 136 -9.93 8.91 6.22
N ILE A 137 -10.08 10.19 6.55
CA ILE A 137 -11.39 10.83 6.82
C ILE A 137 -12.27 10.78 5.56
N LEU A 138 -11.72 11.08 4.39
CA LEU A 138 -12.47 11.02 3.13
C LEU A 138 -12.98 9.61 2.84
N LYS A 139 -12.11 8.60 2.99
CA LYS A 139 -12.49 7.18 2.84
C LYS A 139 -13.59 6.79 3.82
N ALA A 140 -13.53 7.28 5.05
CA ALA A 140 -14.59 7.05 6.04
C ALA A 140 -15.92 7.70 5.63
N ALA A 141 -15.87 8.94 5.13
CA ALA A 141 -17.05 9.67 4.68
C ALA A 141 -17.75 9.04 3.46
N VAL A 142 -17.00 8.38 2.58
CA VAL A 142 -17.56 7.69 1.40
C VAL A 142 -17.87 6.20 1.66
N GLY A 143 -17.73 5.74 2.90
CA GLY A 143 -18.03 4.34 3.28
C GLY A 143 -17.01 3.31 2.80
N LEU A 144 -15.81 3.73 2.40
CA LEU A 144 -14.71 2.85 1.99
C LEU A 144 -13.87 2.34 3.17
N LEU A 145 -14.01 2.96 4.34
CA LEU A 145 -13.31 2.59 5.57
C LEU A 145 -14.18 2.95 6.78
N THR A 146 -13.99 2.28 7.92
CA THR A 146 -14.57 2.71 9.20
C THR A 146 -13.52 3.47 10.01
N CYS A 147 -13.88 4.64 10.54
CA CYS A 147 -12.98 5.41 11.41
C CYS A 147 -13.23 5.06 12.89
N GLN A 148 -12.20 4.70 13.64
CA GLN A 148 -12.34 4.44 15.07
C GLN A 148 -11.20 5.11 15.85
N PRO A 149 -11.49 6.03 16.80
CA PRO A 149 -12.81 6.53 17.20
C PRO A 149 -13.48 7.42 16.14
N GLN A 150 -14.78 7.25 15.92
CA GLN A 150 -15.56 8.00 14.91
C GLN A 150 -15.46 9.54 15.11
N CYS A 151 -15.29 9.98 16.36
CA CYS A 151 -15.17 11.39 16.70
C CYS A 151 -13.87 12.05 16.18
N VAL A 152 -12.79 11.28 15.98
CA VAL A 152 -11.49 11.82 15.53
C VAL A 152 -11.56 12.22 14.05
N CYS A 153 -12.38 11.50 13.27
CA CYS A 153 -12.63 11.79 11.87
C CYS A 153 -13.72 12.83 11.61
N ALA A 154 -14.20 13.51 12.66
CA ALA A 154 -15.24 14.53 12.54
C ALA A 154 -14.75 15.95 12.93
N PRO A 155 -13.65 16.48 12.36
CA PRO A 155 -13.16 17.83 12.67
C PRO A 155 -14.11 18.98 12.35
N ALA A 156 -15.14 18.79 11.52
CA ALA A 156 -16.18 19.78 11.30
C ALA A 156 -17.33 19.67 12.33
N GLY A 157 -17.30 18.67 13.22
CA GLY A 157 -18.27 18.46 14.29
C GLY A 157 -19.47 17.60 13.91
N SER A 158 -19.54 17.08 12.68
CA SER A 158 -20.63 16.20 12.23
C SER A 158 -20.28 14.72 12.37
N LEU A 159 -21.17 13.96 13.00
CA LEU A 159 -21.12 12.49 13.02
C LEU A 159 -22.26 11.91 12.17
N PRO A 160 -22.01 10.87 11.35
CA PRO A 160 -20.70 10.31 11.01
C PRO A 160 -19.83 11.28 10.20
N ALA A 161 -18.54 10.99 10.06
CA ALA A 161 -17.61 11.79 9.25
C ALA A 161 -18.17 12.02 7.83
N THR A 162 -18.06 13.25 7.34
CA THR A 162 -18.56 13.68 6.03
C THR A 162 -17.41 14.20 5.15
N THR A 163 -17.68 14.46 3.87
CA THR A 163 -16.68 15.08 2.99
C THR A 163 -16.28 16.49 3.44
N THR A 164 -17.15 17.16 4.21
CA THR A 164 -16.86 18.44 4.87
C THR A 164 -15.75 18.30 5.91
N ASP A 165 -15.73 17.19 6.64
CA ASP A 165 -14.69 16.86 7.61
C ASP A 165 -13.33 16.64 6.94
N ALA A 166 -13.31 15.92 5.82
CA ALA A 166 -12.10 15.73 5.01
C ALA A 166 -11.56 17.07 4.49
N LEU A 167 -12.43 17.98 4.04
CA LEU A 167 -12.04 19.32 3.60
C LEU A 167 -11.47 20.16 4.76
N ALA A 168 -12.07 20.11 5.95
CA ALA A 168 -11.57 20.82 7.13
C ALA A 168 -10.17 20.33 7.53
N CYS A 169 -9.95 19.01 7.50
CA CYS A 169 -8.63 18.42 7.69
C CYS A 169 -7.62 18.93 6.65
N LEU A 170 -7.96 18.91 5.36
CA LEU A 170 -7.05 19.32 4.28
C LEU A 170 -6.61 20.78 4.45
N LYS A 171 -7.55 21.67 4.78
CA LYS A 171 -7.26 23.08 5.06
C LYS A 171 -6.22 23.21 6.19
N LYS A 172 -6.37 22.43 7.27
CA LYS A 172 -5.42 22.45 8.38
C LYS A 172 -4.04 21.92 7.97
N ALA A 173 -4.00 20.80 7.24
CA ALA A 173 -2.77 20.17 6.78
C ALA A 173 -1.94 21.09 5.86
N VAL A 174 -2.60 21.94 5.06
CA VAL A 174 -1.92 22.93 4.18
C VAL A 174 -1.66 24.28 4.84
N GLY A 175 -1.88 24.41 6.15
CA GLY A 175 -1.61 25.64 6.90
C GLY A 175 -2.66 26.75 6.72
N GLN A 176 -3.84 26.45 6.16
CA GLN A 176 -4.93 27.41 6.14
C GLN A 176 -5.56 27.56 7.54
N PRO A 177 -6.00 28.77 7.91
CA PRO A 177 -6.69 28.99 9.18
C PRO A 177 -8.06 28.30 9.15
N VAL A 178 -8.20 27.26 9.95
CA VAL A 178 -9.45 26.53 10.18
C VAL A 178 -9.51 26.10 11.64
N THR A 179 -10.69 26.23 12.23
CA THR A 179 -11.01 25.70 13.56
C THR A 179 -11.48 24.27 13.43
N LEU A 180 -10.83 23.35 14.12
CA LEU A 180 -11.27 21.96 14.19
C LEU A 180 -12.08 21.78 15.48
N SER A 181 -13.24 21.14 15.37
CA SER A 181 -14.19 20.93 16.47
C SER A 181 -14.59 19.46 16.53
N CYS A 182 -13.62 18.58 16.83
CA CYS A 182 -13.92 17.16 16.99
C CYS A 182 -14.81 16.92 18.22
N PRO A 183 -15.85 16.07 18.12
CA PRO A 183 -16.74 15.73 19.24
C PRO A 183 -16.10 14.77 20.26
N CYS A 184 -14.77 14.70 20.36
CA CYS A 184 -14.06 13.74 21.23
C CYS A 184 -13.89 14.18 22.70
N GLY A 185 -14.38 15.37 23.09
CA GLY A 185 -14.27 15.89 24.46
C GLY A 185 -13.56 17.23 24.52
#